data_AF-L1K0I2-F1
#
_entry.id   AF-L1K0I2-F1
#
_cell.length_a   1.000
_cell.length_b   1.000
_cell.length_c   1.000
_cell.angle_alpha   90.00
_cell.angle_beta   90.00
_cell.angle_gamma   90.00
#
_symmetry.space_group_name_H-M   'P 1'
#
loop_
_entity.id
_entity.type
_entity.pdbx_description
1 polymer ?
#
loop_
_entity_poly.entity_id
_entity_poly.type
_entity_poly.pdbx_seq_one_letter_code
_entity_poly.pdbx_strand_id
1 'polypeptide(L)'
;MLDEGGPTKWRRRRLIEARLWARRNPCFSCILFALFLVALLALCWNARSCLGAVTKSLGPVIEKLFPEDQQEIMNERIKRKARNHQVSIMDIEEVASQPPDSHQPIVEIQPDPENLCIAWRATKDCDSHGDPDPRQDRSCHEGIDPWQSGFCECVDEGGNKQKVTFDCSRDDQDLRESFTCSHVCLSTILVNKKRSQKLSRAEMLKLERAAEEEGVRKQEAAKRLHKEKQRLEDEEETRRKRTMELEADELLLDVHSLIEERKFKEANKLLEKAKGIYVEVGVIELTDEWNLLNLYSKPNATRKELVISGIADQLRQAMETYKSEDGEDEVSDDERERQERFRAARLQAIEAAKKKIEQIEEQNARLKLSPEQLRQRGIMERFQRREEERKMREAMAAQDRVGKEELEGLEAEKKFHEYLKAKHLNPEAGEQGRGEKDMEGEDKAQASQEPHSPPTKEEERKDFTDKGQQEEGAKSAAEEKGQAAEEKGEKGQEHLGVEGLKDVLKNYGLEDYEAKILDLGVETVEDLKYLDEEMIEKISEKPIHRNKLKKILMSFRNG
;
A
#
# COMPACT_ATOMS: atom_id res chain seq x y z
N MET A 1 -14.97 18.88 -55.51
CA MET A 1 -13.93 19.85 -55.93
C MET A 1 -13.99 21.02 -54.96
N LEU A 2 -12.82 21.47 -54.50
CA LEU A 2 -12.54 22.44 -53.42
C LEU A 2 -12.47 21.79 -52.02
N ASP A 3 -11.24 21.53 -51.57
CA ASP A 3 -10.87 21.03 -50.25
C ASP A 3 -10.02 22.13 -49.57
N GLU A 4 -10.48 22.60 -48.41
CA GLU A 4 -9.90 23.71 -47.65
C GLU A 4 -8.74 23.23 -46.77
N GLY A 5 -7.52 23.62 -47.12
CA GLY A 5 -6.31 23.31 -46.35
C GLY A 5 -6.11 24.25 -45.17
N GLY A 6 -6.47 23.81 -43.96
CA GLY A 6 -6.22 24.54 -42.71
C GLY A 6 -4.73 24.67 -42.31
N PRO A 7 -4.40 25.65 -41.43
CA PRO A 7 -3.04 26.09 -41.08
C PRO A 7 -2.15 25.04 -40.37
N THR A 8 -2.70 23.89 -39.98
CA THR A 8 -1.98 22.81 -39.29
C THR A 8 -1.11 21.96 -40.22
N LYS A 9 -1.48 21.81 -41.51
CA LYS A 9 -0.68 21.06 -42.50
C LYS A 9 0.64 21.77 -42.84
N TRP A 10 0.67 23.10 -42.82
CA TRP A 10 1.87 23.87 -43.15
C TRP A 10 2.95 23.78 -42.06
N ARG A 11 2.55 23.75 -40.77
CA ARG A 11 3.49 23.57 -39.66
C ARG A 11 4.11 22.16 -39.64
N ARG A 12 3.33 21.10 -39.93
CA ARG A 12 3.86 19.73 -40.01
C ARG A 12 4.87 19.58 -41.14
N ARG A 13 4.64 20.20 -42.31
CA ARG A 13 5.56 20.12 -43.44
C ARG A 13 6.92 20.78 -43.15
N ARG A 14 6.92 21.96 -42.51
CA ARG A 14 8.17 22.63 -42.10
C ARG A 14 8.93 21.88 -41.00
N LEU A 15 8.23 21.22 -40.07
CA LEU A 15 8.90 20.44 -39.03
C LEU A 15 9.59 19.20 -39.59
N ILE A 16 8.98 18.57 -40.60
CA ILE A 16 9.55 17.41 -41.31
C ILE A 16 10.75 17.85 -42.16
N GLU A 17 10.64 18.96 -42.89
CA GLU A 17 11.76 19.52 -43.66
C GLU A 17 12.94 19.94 -42.76
N ALA A 18 12.67 20.53 -41.59
CA ALA A 18 13.72 20.86 -40.62
C ALA A 18 14.41 19.61 -40.05
N ARG A 19 13.67 18.53 -39.76
CA ARG A 19 14.24 17.25 -39.30
C ARG A 19 15.06 16.56 -40.38
N LEU A 20 14.61 16.61 -41.64
CA LEU A 20 15.35 16.04 -42.77
C LEU A 20 16.62 16.85 -43.08
N TRP A 21 16.59 18.17 -42.94
CA TRP A 21 17.76 19.02 -43.09
C TRP A 21 18.80 18.79 -41.99
N ALA A 22 18.36 18.60 -40.74
CA ALA A 22 19.22 18.26 -39.61
C ALA A 22 19.90 16.88 -39.78
N ARG A 23 19.20 15.88 -40.34
CA ARG A 23 19.79 14.57 -40.67
C ARG A 23 20.84 14.62 -41.78
N ARG A 24 20.76 15.60 -42.69
CA ARG A 24 21.68 15.72 -43.84
C ARG A 24 22.98 16.47 -43.51
N ASN A 25 23.05 17.18 -42.39
CA ASN A 25 24.20 18.03 -42.03
C ASN A 25 24.62 17.79 -40.56
N PRO A 26 25.25 16.64 -40.24
CA PRO A 26 25.65 16.30 -38.87
C PRO A 26 26.60 17.35 -38.26
N CYS A 27 27.40 18.02 -39.08
CA CYS A 27 28.30 19.09 -38.64
C CYS A 27 27.56 20.29 -38.02
N PHE A 28 26.34 20.60 -38.46
CA PHE A 28 25.59 21.74 -37.93
C PHE A 28 25.07 21.47 -36.51
N SER A 29 24.66 20.22 -36.23
CA SER A 29 24.26 19.79 -34.89
C SER A 29 25.41 19.86 -33.90
N CYS A 30 26.63 19.49 -34.33
CA CYS A 30 27.83 19.60 -33.50
C CYS A 30 28.18 21.07 -33.18
N ILE A 31 28.03 21.98 -34.14
CA ILE A 31 28.30 23.42 -33.93
C ILE A 31 27.29 24.03 -32.96
N LEU A 32 25.99 23.73 -33.11
CA LEU A 32 24.97 24.23 -32.17
C LEU A 32 25.16 23.70 -30.75
N PHE A 33 25.55 22.43 -30.60
CA PHE A 33 25.85 21.85 -29.30
C PHE A 33 27.09 22.48 -28.65
N ALA A 34 28.14 22.74 -29.43
CA ALA A 34 29.33 23.45 -28.96
C ALA A 34 29.01 24.89 -28.51
N LEU A 35 28.19 25.62 -29.27
CA LEU A 35 27.73 26.97 -28.89
C LEU A 35 26.88 26.96 -27.62
N PHE A 36 26.02 25.95 -27.45
CA PHE A 36 25.22 25.77 -26.24
C PHE A 36 26.10 25.51 -25.00
N LEU A 37 27.13 24.66 -25.14
CA LEU A 37 28.09 24.41 -24.05
C LEU A 37 28.89 25.67 -23.69
N VAL A 38 29.31 26.47 -24.67
CA VAL A 38 30.00 27.74 -24.42
C VAL A 38 29.08 28.74 -23.69
N ALA A 39 27.79 28.80 -24.05
CA ALA A 39 26.82 29.65 -23.36
C ALA A 39 26.58 29.20 -21.91
N LEU A 40 26.47 27.89 -21.66
CA LEU A 40 26.36 27.34 -20.30
C LEU A 40 27.60 27.65 -19.46
N LEU A 41 28.80 27.48 -20.03
CA LEU A 41 30.05 27.81 -19.33
C LEU A 41 30.15 29.30 -19.01
N ALA A 42 29.69 30.18 -19.90
CA ALA A 42 29.64 31.63 -19.66
C ALA A 42 28.64 31.99 -18.54
N LEU A 43 27.47 31.34 -18.50
CA LEU A 43 26.50 31.50 -17.41
C LEU A 43 27.05 31.02 -16.06
N CYS A 44 27.74 29.87 -16.04
CA CYS A 44 28.40 29.37 -14.84
C CYS A 44 29.55 30.28 -14.37
N TRP A 45 30.29 30.89 -15.30
CA TRP A 45 31.36 31.84 -14.97
C TRP A 45 30.82 33.13 -14.33
N ASN A 46 29.70 33.65 -14.86
CA ASN A 46 29.02 34.80 -14.28
C ASN A 46 28.39 34.48 -12.92
N ALA A 47 27.81 33.29 -12.74
CA ALA A 47 27.27 32.86 -11.45
C ALA A 47 28.37 32.79 -10.37
N ARG A 48 29.57 32.27 -10.71
CA ARG A 48 30.72 32.22 -9.79
C ARG A 48 31.21 33.62 -9.39
N SER A 49 31.17 34.57 -10.32
CA SER A 49 31.53 35.97 -10.06
C SER A 49 30.50 36.66 -9.15
N CYS A 50 29.20 36.37 -9.32
CA CYS A 50 28.14 36.89 -8.46
C CYS A 50 28.19 36.34 -7.03
N LEU A 51 28.47 35.04 -6.85
CA LEU A 51 28.59 34.44 -5.51
C LEU A 51 29.79 34.99 -4.71
N GLY A 52 30.88 35.38 -5.37
CA GLY A 52 32.04 36.00 -4.73
C GLY A 52 31.78 37.42 -4.22
N ALA A 53 30.85 38.15 -4.84
CA ALA A 53 30.47 39.50 -4.42
C ALA A 53 29.46 39.48 -3.26
N VAL A 54 28.53 38.53 -3.27
CA VAL A 54 27.49 38.37 -2.24
C VAL A 54 28.07 37.87 -0.92
N THR A 55 29.09 37.02 -0.96
CA THR A 55 29.77 36.50 0.26
C THR A 55 30.61 37.57 0.97
N LYS A 56 31.16 38.55 0.24
CA LYS A 56 31.93 39.66 0.83
C LYS A 56 31.06 40.75 1.45
N SER A 57 29.82 40.94 1.00
CA SER A 57 28.90 41.94 1.56
C SER A 57 28.09 41.43 2.75
N LEU A 58 27.83 40.12 2.84
CA LEU A 58 27.02 39.52 3.91
C LEU A 58 27.83 39.06 5.13
N GLY A 59 29.15 38.88 5.01
CA GLY A 59 30.02 38.45 6.12
C GLY A 59 29.82 39.26 7.42
N PRO A 60 29.85 40.61 7.39
CA PRO A 60 29.69 41.42 8.60
C PRO A 60 28.27 41.46 9.18
N VAL A 61 27.26 41.05 8.40
CA VAL A 61 25.85 41.04 8.82
C VAL A 61 25.48 39.71 9.47
N ILE A 62 26.04 38.61 8.98
CA ILE A 62 25.85 37.27 9.56
C ILE A 62 26.55 37.16 10.92
N GLU A 63 27.70 37.81 11.10
CA GLU A 63 28.46 37.84 12.36
C GLU A 63 27.75 38.62 13.49
N LYS A 64 26.74 39.45 13.16
CA LYS A 64 25.91 40.16 14.15
C LYS A 64 24.59 39.48 14.48
N LEU A 65 24.17 38.47 13.70
CA LEU A 65 22.87 37.82 13.86
C LEU A 65 22.93 36.49 14.60
N PHE A 66 24.14 35.95 14.84
CA PHE A 66 24.32 34.70 15.56
C PHE A 66 25.34 34.90 16.70
N PRO A 67 24.91 34.94 17.97
CA PRO A 67 25.84 34.86 19.11
C PRO A 67 26.66 33.56 19.02
N GLU A 68 27.95 33.62 19.35
CA GLU A 68 28.95 32.53 19.19
C GLU A 68 28.44 31.17 19.73
N ASP A 69 27.62 31.21 20.76
CA ASP A 69 27.00 30.10 21.47
C ASP A 69 26.11 29.22 20.55
N GLN A 70 25.42 29.83 19.58
CA GLN A 70 24.53 29.11 18.64
C GLN A 70 25.29 28.44 17.50
N GLN A 71 26.44 29.00 17.13
CA GLN A 71 27.27 28.48 16.04
C GLN A 71 27.97 27.18 16.44
N GLU A 72 28.36 27.05 17.71
CA GLU A 72 28.94 25.82 18.26
C GLU A 72 27.91 24.68 18.33
N ILE A 73 26.68 24.96 18.73
CA ILE A 73 25.58 23.98 18.77
C ILE A 73 25.24 23.47 17.37
N MET A 74 25.23 24.36 16.38
CA MET A 74 24.95 24.01 14.99
C MET A 74 26.09 23.18 14.37
N ASN A 75 27.34 23.53 14.66
CA ASN A 75 28.50 22.76 14.21
C ASN A 75 28.56 21.36 14.84
N GLU A 76 28.17 21.19 16.10
CA GLU A 76 28.05 19.87 16.72
C GLU A 76 26.90 19.03 16.14
N ARG A 77 25.78 19.65 15.76
CA ARG A 77 24.69 18.95 15.03
C ARG A 77 25.14 18.47 13.66
N ILE A 78 25.91 19.27 12.93
CA ILE A 78 26.47 18.89 11.62
C ILE A 78 27.48 17.74 11.79
N LYS A 79 28.38 17.82 12.78
CA LYS A 79 29.33 16.74 13.09
C LYS A 79 28.65 15.44 13.52
N ARG A 80 27.54 15.49 14.28
CA ARG A 80 26.75 14.29 14.63
C ARG A 80 26.07 13.67 13.41
N LYS A 81 25.50 14.47 12.49
CA LYS A 81 24.92 13.95 11.24
C LYS A 81 25.98 13.32 10.34
N ALA A 82 27.17 13.90 10.24
CA ALA A 82 28.27 13.33 9.47
C ALA A 82 28.75 11.98 10.02
N ARG A 83 28.90 11.85 11.36
CA ARG A 83 29.27 10.57 12.01
C ARG A 83 28.22 9.48 11.78
N ASN A 84 26.92 9.80 11.86
CA ASN A 84 25.87 8.81 11.61
C ASN A 84 25.77 8.36 10.15
N HIS A 85 26.13 9.22 9.18
CA HIS A 85 26.19 8.82 7.77
C HIS A 85 27.42 7.97 7.44
N GLN A 86 28.55 8.20 8.12
CA GLN A 86 29.79 7.46 7.87
C GLN A 86 29.74 6.01 8.40
N VAL A 87 28.99 5.76 9.48
CA VAL A 87 28.78 4.40 10.01
C VAL A 87 27.90 3.55 9.09
N SER A 88 26.96 4.16 8.36
CA SER A 88 26.05 3.41 7.46
C SER A 88 26.70 2.94 6.14
N ILE A 89 27.86 3.49 5.76
CA ILE A 89 28.49 3.21 4.46
C ILE A 89 29.58 2.15 4.59
N MET A 90 30.27 2.06 5.74
CA MET A 90 31.35 1.08 5.93
C MET A 90 30.85 -0.36 6.11
N ASP A 91 29.65 -0.58 6.65
CA ASP A 91 29.11 -1.93 6.90
C ASP A 91 28.59 -2.63 5.63
N ILE A 92 28.41 -1.91 4.52
CA ILE A 92 27.89 -2.47 3.25
C ILE A 92 29.04 -2.87 2.30
N GLU A 93 30.22 -2.23 2.38
CA GLU A 93 31.37 -2.54 1.53
C GLU A 93 32.20 -3.75 2.00
N GLU A 94 32.17 -4.06 3.30
CA GLU A 94 32.94 -5.19 3.86
C GLU A 94 32.28 -6.56 3.56
N VAL A 95 30.96 -6.61 3.36
CA VAL A 95 30.24 -7.84 2.95
C VAL A 95 30.38 -8.13 1.44
N ALA A 96 30.63 -7.10 0.61
CA ALA A 96 30.76 -7.24 -0.84
C ALA A 96 32.18 -7.63 -1.32
N SER A 97 33.16 -7.70 -0.41
CA SER A 97 34.58 -7.87 -0.74
C SER A 97 35.13 -9.28 -0.51
N GLN A 98 34.30 -10.26 -0.13
CA GLN A 98 34.74 -11.65 -0.06
C GLN A 98 34.76 -12.27 -1.47
N PRO A 99 35.93 -12.75 -1.95
CA PRO A 99 35.99 -13.44 -3.24
C PRO A 99 35.15 -14.71 -3.18
N PRO A 100 34.41 -15.07 -4.24
CA PRO A 100 33.68 -16.33 -4.28
C PRO A 100 34.70 -17.46 -4.12
N ASP A 101 34.54 -18.18 -3.01
CA ASP A 101 35.37 -19.32 -2.62
C ASP A 101 35.54 -20.27 -3.80
N SER A 102 36.78 -20.69 -4.04
CA SER A 102 37.12 -21.55 -5.16
C SER A 102 36.29 -22.83 -5.13
N HIS A 103 35.32 -22.93 -6.05
CA HIS A 103 34.73 -24.20 -6.43
C HIS A 103 35.86 -25.09 -6.95
N GLN A 104 36.41 -25.93 -6.08
CA GLN A 104 37.15 -27.09 -6.54
C GLN A 104 36.21 -27.88 -7.46
N PRO A 105 36.68 -28.31 -8.64
CA PRO A 105 35.86 -29.11 -9.54
C PRO A 105 35.41 -30.34 -8.75
N ILE A 106 34.10 -30.45 -8.54
CA ILE A 106 33.47 -31.68 -8.05
C ILE A 106 33.88 -32.73 -9.07
N VAL A 107 34.81 -33.61 -8.69
CA VAL A 107 35.16 -34.78 -9.47
C VAL A 107 33.89 -35.60 -9.54
N GLU A 108 33.22 -35.58 -10.68
CA GLU A 108 32.07 -36.40 -10.97
C GLU A 108 32.56 -37.85 -10.98
N ILE A 109 32.49 -38.51 -9.82
CA ILE A 109 32.79 -39.93 -9.68
C ILE A 109 31.80 -40.63 -10.60
N GLN A 110 32.26 -41.10 -11.75
CA GLN A 110 31.44 -41.96 -12.59
C GLN A 110 31.22 -43.24 -11.79
N PRO A 111 29.97 -43.54 -11.39
CA PRO A 111 29.70 -44.74 -10.64
C PRO A 111 30.08 -45.91 -11.53
N ASP A 112 31.00 -46.74 -11.07
CA ASP A 112 31.36 -47.96 -11.76
C ASP A 112 30.07 -48.79 -11.92
N PRO A 113 29.60 -49.03 -13.15
CA PRO A 113 28.32 -49.70 -13.40
C PRO A 113 28.27 -51.11 -12.77
N GLU A 114 29.43 -51.69 -12.45
CA GLU A 114 29.54 -52.98 -11.76
C GLU A 114 29.09 -52.92 -10.28
N ASN A 115 29.12 -51.74 -9.64
CA ASN A 115 28.77 -51.60 -8.22
C ASN A 115 27.29 -51.25 -7.97
N LEU A 116 26.50 -51.00 -9.03
CA LEU A 116 25.11 -50.58 -8.92
C LEU A 116 24.12 -51.75 -8.88
N CYS A 117 24.58 -52.97 -9.17
CA CYS A 117 23.78 -54.18 -9.17
C CYS A 117 24.43 -55.25 -8.30
N ILE A 118 23.64 -55.92 -7.46
CA ILE A 118 24.08 -57.03 -6.61
C ILE A 118 23.87 -58.36 -7.34
N ALA A 119 22.62 -58.66 -7.72
CA ALA A 119 22.24 -59.89 -8.42
C ALA A 119 20.78 -59.82 -8.93
N TRP A 120 20.43 -60.75 -9.81
CA TRP A 120 19.05 -61.15 -10.08
C TRP A 120 18.61 -62.22 -9.08
N ARG A 121 17.42 -62.04 -8.49
CA ARG A 121 16.77 -63.00 -7.61
C ARG A 121 15.53 -63.54 -8.30
N ALA A 122 15.58 -64.79 -8.74
CA ALA A 122 14.45 -65.42 -9.40
C ALA A 122 13.40 -65.85 -8.37
N THR A 123 12.14 -65.80 -8.79
CA THR A 123 10.98 -66.23 -8.01
C THR A 123 10.12 -67.19 -8.82
N LYS A 124 9.30 -67.98 -8.13
CA LYS A 124 8.41 -68.99 -8.72
C LYS A 124 7.06 -68.38 -9.12
N ASP A 125 6.30 -69.19 -9.84
CA ASP A 125 4.88 -68.96 -10.15
C ASP A 125 4.59 -67.65 -10.87
N CYS A 126 5.58 -67.13 -11.60
CA CYS A 126 5.45 -65.93 -12.40
C CYS A 126 5.18 -64.64 -11.62
N ASP A 127 5.47 -64.66 -10.31
CA ASP A 127 5.23 -63.57 -9.38
C ASP A 127 6.57 -63.08 -8.81
N SER A 128 6.92 -61.82 -9.03
CA SER A 128 8.14 -61.19 -8.49
C SER A 128 8.19 -61.14 -6.97
N HIS A 129 7.05 -61.35 -6.30
CA HIS A 129 6.93 -61.48 -4.85
C HIS A 129 6.76 -62.94 -4.38
N GLY A 130 6.77 -63.90 -5.32
CA GLY A 130 6.61 -65.33 -5.06
C GLY A 130 7.82 -65.98 -4.37
N ASP A 131 7.72 -67.29 -4.13
CA ASP A 131 8.76 -68.07 -3.47
C ASP A 131 10.09 -68.02 -4.25
N PRO A 132 11.25 -67.86 -3.60
CA PRO A 132 12.54 -67.82 -4.29
C PRO A 132 12.82 -69.10 -5.10
N ASP A 133 13.43 -68.94 -6.28
CA ASP A 133 14.00 -70.03 -7.07
C ASP A 133 15.52 -69.84 -7.24
N PRO A 134 16.34 -70.25 -6.23
CA PRO A 134 17.79 -70.04 -6.27
C PRO A 134 18.50 -70.72 -7.45
N ARG A 135 17.83 -71.66 -8.13
CA ARG A 135 18.40 -72.35 -9.31
C ARG A 135 18.40 -71.46 -10.55
N GLN A 136 17.60 -70.39 -10.54
CA GLN A 136 17.45 -69.44 -11.63
C GLN A 136 18.01 -68.05 -11.28
N ASP A 137 18.68 -67.89 -10.13
CA ASP A 137 19.43 -66.67 -9.81
C ASP A 137 20.53 -66.44 -10.85
N ARG A 138 20.75 -65.18 -11.23
CA ARG A 138 21.69 -64.76 -12.27
C ARG A 138 22.61 -63.66 -11.78
N SER A 139 23.83 -63.60 -12.30
CA SER A 139 24.70 -62.45 -12.10
C SER A 139 24.16 -61.21 -12.83
N CYS A 140 24.64 -60.02 -12.46
CA CYS A 140 24.16 -58.75 -13.01
C CYS A 140 24.34 -58.57 -14.52
N HIS A 141 25.25 -59.33 -15.14
CA HIS A 141 25.56 -59.25 -16.57
C HIS A 141 25.01 -60.42 -17.37
N GLU A 142 24.44 -61.43 -16.71
CA GLU A 142 23.75 -62.52 -17.38
C GLU A 142 22.41 -62.03 -17.95
N GLY A 143 22.10 -62.47 -19.17
CA GLY A 143 20.81 -62.21 -19.79
C GLY A 143 19.70 -62.97 -19.05
N ILE A 144 18.66 -62.24 -18.70
CA ILE A 144 17.44 -62.73 -18.06
C ILE A 144 16.38 -62.84 -19.14
N ASP A 145 15.76 -64.00 -19.21
CA ASP A 145 14.69 -64.26 -20.18
C ASP A 145 13.41 -63.54 -19.72
N PRO A 146 12.68 -62.87 -20.63
CA PRO A 146 11.45 -62.14 -20.30
C PRO A 146 10.35 -63.01 -19.67
N TRP A 147 10.42 -64.34 -19.81
CA TRP A 147 9.49 -65.29 -19.21
C TRP A 147 9.81 -65.65 -17.76
N GLN A 148 10.85 -65.08 -17.16
CA GLN A 148 11.22 -65.31 -15.76
C GLN A 148 10.66 -64.21 -14.84
N SER A 149 10.11 -64.61 -13.69
CA SER A 149 9.76 -63.69 -12.62
C SER A 149 10.90 -63.54 -11.62
N GLY A 150 11.01 -62.34 -11.04
CA GLY A 150 12.00 -62.06 -10.02
C GLY A 150 12.21 -60.57 -9.79
N PHE A 151 13.36 -60.23 -9.20
CA PHE A 151 13.77 -58.83 -9.03
C PHE A 151 15.28 -58.65 -9.14
N CYS A 152 15.68 -57.49 -9.66
CA CYS A 152 17.06 -57.03 -9.59
C CYS A 152 17.31 -56.33 -8.25
N GLU A 153 18.31 -56.80 -7.51
CA GLU A 153 18.81 -56.12 -6.32
C GLU A 153 19.80 -55.03 -6.75
N CYS A 154 19.35 -53.78 -6.74
CA CYS A 154 20.14 -52.61 -7.11
C CYS A 154 20.65 -51.87 -5.88
N VAL A 155 21.75 -51.14 -6.01
CA VAL A 155 22.28 -50.23 -4.99
C VAL A 155 22.21 -48.81 -5.52
N ASP A 156 21.55 -47.91 -4.80
CA ASP A 156 21.53 -46.49 -5.19
C ASP A 156 22.87 -45.78 -4.89
N GLU A 157 23.02 -44.53 -5.34
CA GLU A 157 24.23 -43.73 -5.07
C GLU A 157 24.52 -43.55 -3.56
N GLY A 158 23.51 -43.75 -2.70
CA GLY A 158 23.62 -43.68 -1.24
C GLY A 158 23.92 -45.03 -0.57
N GLY A 159 24.11 -46.11 -1.33
CA GLY A 159 24.35 -47.45 -0.79
C GLY A 159 23.09 -48.20 -0.34
N ASN A 160 21.89 -47.66 -0.57
CA ASN A 160 20.65 -48.33 -0.19
C ASN A 160 20.26 -49.38 -1.23
N LYS A 161 19.83 -50.54 -0.74
CA LYS A 161 19.35 -51.63 -1.60
C LYS A 161 17.93 -51.34 -2.06
N GLN A 162 17.72 -51.36 -3.37
CA GLN A 162 16.42 -51.26 -4.01
C GLN A 162 16.12 -52.55 -4.77
N LYS A 163 14.84 -52.92 -4.86
CA LYS A 163 14.38 -54.08 -5.64
C LYS A 163 13.58 -53.58 -6.83
N VAL A 164 14.00 -53.93 -8.04
CA VAL A 164 13.23 -53.67 -9.26
C VAL A 164 12.58 -54.98 -9.68
N THR A 165 11.26 -55.06 -9.54
CA THR A 165 10.48 -56.28 -9.73
C THR A 165 10.04 -56.49 -11.17
N PHE A 166 9.98 -57.75 -11.59
CA PHE A 166 9.53 -58.18 -12.91
C PHE A 166 8.68 -59.44 -12.74
N ASP A 167 7.40 -59.34 -13.08
CA ASP A 167 6.52 -60.48 -13.24
C ASP A 167 6.65 -61.00 -14.68
N CYS A 168 6.37 -62.27 -14.96
CA CYS A 168 6.31 -62.68 -16.37
C CYS A 168 5.02 -62.15 -16.99
N SER A 169 5.16 -61.07 -17.74
CA SER A 169 4.05 -60.47 -18.48
C SER A 169 3.58 -61.44 -19.56
N ARG A 170 2.40 -62.03 -19.37
CA ARG A 170 1.72 -62.84 -20.41
C ARG A 170 1.18 -62.00 -21.56
N ASP A 171 0.92 -60.71 -21.31
CA ASP A 171 0.12 -59.86 -22.22
C ASP A 171 0.96 -58.94 -23.12
N ASP A 172 2.27 -58.80 -22.88
CA ASP A 172 3.22 -58.05 -23.73
C ASP A 172 4.11 -59.02 -24.54
N GLN A 173 3.48 -59.95 -25.25
CA GLN A 173 4.13 -61.11 -25.87
C GLN A 173 5.14 -60.77 -26.98
N ASP A 174 5.13 -59.55 -27.52
CA ASP A 174 5.81 -59.30 -28.79
C ASP A 174 7.21 -58.67 -28.70
N LEU A 175 7.66 -58.08 -27.57
CA LEU A 175 8.81 -57.14 -27.64
C LEU A 175 9.72 -57.03 -26.41
N ARG A 176 9.81 -58.04 -25.53
CA ARG A 176 10.87 -58.02 -24.49
C ARG A 176 12.07 -58.84 -24.93
N GLU A 177 13.06 -58.15 -25.47
CA GLU A 177 14.42 -58.70 -25.58
C GLU A 177 14.93 -59.09 -24.19
N SER A 178 15.79 -60.12 -24.11
CA SER A 178 16.47 -60.47 -22.86
C SER A 178 17.17 -59.24 -22.28
N PHE A 179 17.05 -59.01 -20.97
CA PHE A 179 17.66 -57.87 -20.30
C PHE A 179 18.68 -58.32 -19.27
N THR A 180 19.53 -57.40 -18.79
CA THR A 180 20.46 -57.66 -17.68
C THR A 180 20.11 -56.79 -16.49
N CYS A 181 20.34 -57.28 -15.27
CA CYS A 181 20.09 -56.47 -14.08
C CYS A 181 20.99 -55.23 -14.00
N SER A 182 22.22 -55.29 -14.53
CA SER A 182 23.10 -54.12 -14.64
C SER A 182 22.45 -52.98 -15.42
N HIS A 183 21.82 -53.28 -16.57
CA HIS A 183 21.13 -52.29 -17.38
C HIS A 183 19.90 -51.71 -16.64
N VAL A 184 19.09 -52.58 -16.03
CA VAL A 184 17.89 -52.19 -15.28
C VAL A 184 18.25 -51.30 -14.09
N CYS A 185 19.23 -51.69 -13.29
CA CYS A 185 19.66 -50.92 -12.12
C CYS A 185 20.19 -49.55 -12.54
N LEU A 186 21.02 -49.48 -13.58
CA LEU A 186 21.52 -48.21 -14.11
C LEU A 186 20.37 -47.30 -14.58
N SER A 187 19.40 -47.84 -15.34
CA SER A 187 18.26 -47.07 -15.82
C SER A 187 17.40 -46.51 -14.68
N THR A 188 17.18 -47.30 -13.63
CA THR A 188 16.40 -46.92 -12.45
C THR A 188 17.07 -45.78 -11.69
N ILE A 189 18.39 -45.85 -11.50
CA ILE A 189 19.18 -44.80 -10.84
C ILE A 189 19.12 -43.50 -11.63
N LEU A 190 19.26 -43.56 -12.96
CA LEU A 190 19.17 -42.37 -13.81
C LEU A 190 17.77 -41.71 -13.75
N VAL A 191 16.70 -42.50 -13.73
CA VAL A 191 15.33 -41.99 -13.57
C VAL A 191 15.13 -41.36 -12.20
N ASN A 192 15.61 -42.00 -11.13
CA ASN A 192 15.53 -41.47 -9.76
C ASN A 192 16.34 -40.19 -9.60
N LYS A 193 17.55 -40.11 -10.16
CA LYS A 193 18.40 -38.91 -10.17
C LYS A 193 17.68 -37.72 -10.84
N LYS A 194 17.04 -37.96 -12.00
CA LYS A 194 16.24 -36.94 -12.68
C LYS A 194 15.02 -36.50 -11.85
N ARG A 195 14.36 -37.42 -11.14
CA ARG A 195 13.23 -37.08 -10.24
C ARG A 195 13.70 -36.25 -9.05
N SER A 196 14.78 -36.64 -8.39
CA SER A 196 15.36 -35.90 -7.26
C SER A 196 15.83 -34.49 -7.66
N GLN A 197 16.45 -34.34 -8.83
CA GLN A 197 16.83 -33.02 -9.36
C GLN A 197 15.62 -32.14 -9.69
N LYS A 198 14.51 -32.72 -10.19
CA LYS A 198 13.28 -31.97 -10.43
C LYS A 198 12.63 -31.52 -9.13
N LEU A 199 12.64 -32.37 -8.11
CA LEU A 199 12.07 -32.03 -6.80
C LEU A 199 12.87 -30.90 -6.14
N SER A 200 14.20 -30.96 -6.14
CA SER A 200 15.04 -29.91 -5.57
C SER A 200 14.88 -28.56 -6.29
N ARG A 201 14.71 -28.56 -7.61
CA ARG A 201 14.43 -27.33 -8.37
C ARG A 201 13.07 -26.73 -8.03
N ALA A 202 12.04 -27.56 -7.85
CA ALA A 202 10.72 -27.09 -7.47
C ALA A 202 10.71 -26.51 -6.04
N GLU A 203 11.44 -27.10 -5.12
CA GLU A 203 11.61 -26.59 -3.75
C GLU A 203 12.42 -25.29 -3.72
N MET A 204 13.51 -25.20 -4.48
CA MET A 204 14.27 -23.95 -4.66
C MET A 204 13.38 -22.81 -5.19
N LEU A 205 12.57 -23.08 -6.22
CA LEU A 205 11.63 -22.08 -6.78
C LEU A 205 10.52 -21.67 -5.80
N LYS A 206 10.19 -22.50 -4.81
CA LYS A 206 9.25 -22.12 -3.74
C LYS A 206 9.92 -21.19 -2.73
N LEU A 207 11.17 -21.48 -2.36
CA LEU A 207 11.95 -20.63 -1.45
C LEU A 207 12.26 -19.26 -2.07
N GLU A 208 12.61 -19.23 -3.36
CA GLU A 208 12.87 -17.98 -4.09
C GLU A 208 11.62 -17.08 -4.13
N ARG A 209 10.45 -17.65 -4.48
CA ARG A 209 9.17 -16.91 -4.42
C ARG A 209 8.83 -16.42 -3.02
N ALA A 210 9.06 -17.21 -1.98
CA ALA A 210 8.82 -16.78 -0.61
C ALA A 210 9.74 -15.61 -0.20
N ALA A 211 11.00 -15.61 -0.64
CA ALA A 211 11.94 -14.52 -0.41
C ALA A 211 11.54 -13.24 -1.16
N GLU A 212 11.05 -13.35 -2.40
CA GLU A 212 10.51 -12.23 -3.17
C GLU A 212 9.28 -11.61 -2.49
N GLU A 213 8.34 -12.44 -2.04
CA GLU A 213 7.15 -11.99 -1.29
C GLU A 213 7.52 -11.27 0.02
N GLU A 214 8.53 -11.78 0.75
CA GLU A 214 9.03 -11.12 1.94
C GLU A 214 9.68 -9.77 1.62
N GLY A 215 10.42 -9.68 0.52
CA GLY A 215 10.99 -8.43 0.01
C GLY A 215 9.93 -7.37 -0.31
N VAL A 216 8.85 -7.77 -0.98
CA VAL A 216 7.71 -6.89 -1.28
C VAL A 216 7.03 -6.41 0.01
N ARG A 217 6.78 -7.30 0.97
CA ARG A 217 6.19 -6.94 2.28
C ARG A 217 7.05 -5.92 3.05
N LYS A 218 8.37 -6.11 3.07
CA LYS A 218 9.31 -5.17 3.70
C LYS A 218 9.28 -3.80 3.00
N GLN A 219 9.23 -3.78 1.68
CA GLN A 219 9.15 -2.55 0.91
C GLN A 219 7.84 -1.78 1.16
N GLU A 220 6.71 -2.47 1.24
CA GLU A 220 5.42 -1.85 1.57
C GLU A 220 5.37 -1.33 3.01
N ALA A 221 5.92 -2.07 3.97
CA ALA A 221 6.03 -1.62 5.35
C ALA A 221 6.87 -0.33 5.46
N ALA A 222 7.99 -0.25 4.75
CA ALA A 222 8.82 0.94 4.69
C ALA A 222 8.06 2.15 4.10
N LYS A 223 7.27 1.94 3.03
CA LYS A 223 6.42 2.99 2.45
C LYS A 223 5.35 3.48 3.43
N ARG A 224 4.72 2.58 4.19
CA ARG A 224 3.73 2.93 5.21
C ARG A 224 4.36 3.77 6.33
N LEU A 225 5.52 3.35 6.82
CA LEU A 225 6.25 4.08 7.86
C LEU A 225 6.71 5.47 7.38
N HIS A 226 7.14 5.59 6.12
CA HIS A 226 7.49 6.88 5.54
C HIS A 226 6.27 7.81 5.46
N LYS A 227 5.12 7.30 4.99
CA LYS A 227 3.87 8.06 4.90
C LYS A 227 3.37 8.51 6.29
N GLU A 228 3.47 7.63 7.29
CA GLU A 228 3.08 7.95 8.67
C GLU A 228 3.99 9.02 9.28
N LYS A 229 5.31 8.92 9.04
CA LYS A 229 6.26 9.95 9.47
C LYS A 229 5.93 11.31 8.86
N GLN A 230 5.62 11.36 7.56
CA GLN A 230 5.22 12.60 6.91
C GLN A 230 3.95 13.19 7.52
N ARG A 231 2.94 12.34 7.80
CA ARG A 231 1.71 12.79 8.49
C ARG A 231 2.00 13.41 9.86
N LEU A 232 2.91 12.81 10.64
CA LEU A 232 3.30 13.34 11.95
C LEU A 232 4.07 14.66 11.84
N GLU A 233 4.93 14.81 10.84
CA GLU A 233 5.64 16.07 10.56
C GLU A 233 4.64 17.19 10.18
N ASP A 234 3.65 16.89 9.33
CA ASP A 234 2.59 17.83 8.94
C ASP A 234 1.68 18.22 10.13
N GLU A 235 1.35 17.26 11.00
CA GLU A 235 0.58 17.49 12.23
C GLU A 235 1.37 18.37 13.23
N GLU A 236 2.68 18.13 13.38
CA GLU A 236 3.54 18.95 14.24
C GLU A 236 3.66 20.38 13.70
N GLU A 237 3.84 20.55 12.38
CA GLU A 237 3.85 21.88 11.75
C GLU A 237 2.52 22.60 11.99
N THR A 238 1.38 21.92 11.79
CA THR A 238 0.05 22.47 12.05
C THR A 238 -0.11 22.88 13.52
N ARG A 239 0.42 22.09 14.46
CA ARG A 239 0.39 22.41 15.90
C ARG A 239 1.24 23.64 16.22
N ARG A 240 2.42 23.77 15.61
CA ARG A 240 3.29 24.95 15.75
C ARG A 240 2.59 26.20 15.22
N LYS A 241 1.98 26.11 14.03
CA LYS A 241 1.20 27.21 13.44
C LYS A 241 0.07 27.69 14.36
N ARG A 242 -0.74 26.77 14.90
CA ARG A 242 -1.79 27.10 15.87
C ARG A 242 -1.27 27.73 17.17
N THR A 243 -0.09 27.33 17.62
CA THR A 243 0.51 27.91 18.84
C THR A 243 0.94 29.36 18.60
N MET A 244 1.51 29.63 17.42
CA MET A 244 1.86 30.99 16.99
C MET A 244 0.61 31.86 16.78
N GLU A 245 -0.46 31.33 16.18
CA GLU A 245 -1.76 32.04 16.08
C GLU A 245 -2.30 32.45 17.45
N LEU A 246 -2.26 31.55 18.44
CA LEU A 246 -2.73 31.85 19.79
C LEU A 246 -1.87 32.92 20.47
N GLU A 247 -0.54 32.93 20.27
CA GLU A 247 0.32 34.02 20.78
C GLU A 247 -0.03 35.36 20.11
N ALA A 248 -0.33 35.35 18.82
CA ALA A 248 -0.73 36.56 18.09
C ALA A 248 -2.10 37.08 18.59
N ASP A 249 -3.06 36.19 18.82
CA ASP A 249 -4.38 36.52 19.39
C ASP A 249 -4.24 37.12 20.80
N GLU A 250 -3.36 36.57 21.64
CA GLU A 250 -3.07 37.10 22.98
C GLU A 250 -2.49 38.53 22.91
N LEU A 251 -1.55 38.77 21.99
CA LEU A 251 -1.01 40.11 21.75
C LEU A 251 -2.09 41.10 21.30
N LEU A 252 -3.07 40.67 20.50
CA LEU A 252 -4.17 41.53 20.07
C LEU A 252 -5.10 41.92 21.23
N LEU A 253 -5.30 41.02 22.21
CA LEU A 253 -6.05 41.35 23.43
C LEU A 253 -5.33 42.43 24.25
N ASP A 254 -4.01 42.33 24.39
CA ASP A 254 -3.19 43.36 25.06
C ASP A 254 -3.23 44.70 24.31
N VAL A 255 -3.18 44.68 22.97
CA VAL A 255 -3.36 45.88 22.14
C VAL A 255 -4.69 46.55 22.45
N HIS A 256 -5.78 45.79 22.53
CA HIS A 256 -7.10 46.33 22.84
C HIS A 256 -7.13 47.01 24.22
N SER A 257 -6.55 46.37 25.24
CA SER A 257 -6.45 46.93 26.60
C SER A 257 -5.64 48.24 26.62
N LEU A 258 -4.50 48.30 25.91
CA LEU A 258 -3.68 49.52 25.83
C LEU A 258 -4.37 50.67 25.08
N ILE A 259 -5.21 50.36 24.09
CA ILE A 259 -6.02 51.37 23.39
C ILE A 259 -7.05 51.98 24.33
N GLU A 260 -7.72 51.17 25.16
CA GLU A 260 -8.66 51.66 26.17
C GLU A 260 -7.99 52.58 27.19
N GLU A 261 -6.75 52.27 27.59
CA GLU A 261 -5.91 53.11 28.46
C GLU A 261 -5.30 54.34 27.76
N ARG A 262 -5.57 54.55 26.46
CA ARG A 262 -4.98 55.61 25.62
C ARG A 262 -3.46 55.55 25.48
N LYS A 263 -2.85 54.36 25.62
CA LYS A 263 -1.40 54.12 25.48
C LYS A 263 -1.02 53.71 24.05
N PHE A 264 -1.33 54.56 23.07
CA PHE A 264 -1.21 54.24 21.64
C PHE A 264 0.20 53.81 21.17
N LYS A 265 1.26 54.37 21.76
CA LYS A 265 2.64 54.02 21.38
C LYS A 265 3.01 52.58 21.74
N GLU A 266 2.53 52.11 22.88
CA GLU A 266 2.75 50.73 23.35
C GLU A 266 1.87 49.76 22.56
N ALA A 267 0.61 50.14 22.31
CA ALA A 267 -0.31 49.38 21.47
C ALA A 267 0.27 49.12 20.06
N ASN A 268 0.80 50.15 19.38
CA ASN A 268 1.42 49.97 18.07
C ASN A 268 2.63 49.02 18.08
N LYS A 269 3.40 48.98 19.19
CA LYS A 269 4.56 48.08 19.30
C LYS A 269 4.11 46.62 19.39
N LEU A 270 3.07 46.33 20.17
CA LEU A 270 2.50 44.97 20.26
C LEU A 270 1.82 44.56 18.96
N LEU A 271 1.16 45.52 18.30
CA LEU A 271 0.50 45.30 17.02
C LEU A 271 1.52 44.86 15.94
N GLU A 272 2.64 45.56 15.77
CA GLU A 272 3.69 45.14 14.82
C GLU A 272 4.30 43.77 15.20
N LYS A 273 4.37 43.42 16.50
CA LYS A 273 4.80 42.07 16.92
C LYS A 273 3.78 41.00 16.48
N ALA A 274 2.49 41.22 16.74
CA ALA A 274 1.43 40.29 16.32
C ALA A 274 1.40 40.11 14.81
N LYS A 275 1.63 41.20 14.05
CA LYS A 275 1.74 41.18 12.59
C LYS A 275 2.87 40.27 12.10
N GLY A 276 4.05 40.37 12.72
CA GLY A 276 5.19 39.51 12.40
C GLY A 276 4.83 38.03 12.54
N ILE A 277 4.12 37.68 13.61
CA ILE A 277 3.70 36.29 13.88
C ILE A 277 2.70 35.82 12.82
N TYR A 278 1.63 36.55 12.52
CA TYR A 278 0.65 36.12 11.50
C TYR A 278 1.24 35.96 10.09
N VAL A 279 2.23 36.79 9.73
CA VAL A 279 2.96 36.65 8.47
C VAL A 279 3.78 35.36 8.47
N GLU A 280 4.44 35.03 9.58
CA GLU A 280 5.24 33.81 9.73
C GLU A 280 4.37 32.54 9.69
N VAL A 281 3.15 32.57 10.23
CA VAL A 281 2.21 31.44 10.15
C VAL A 281 1.61 31.30 8.75
N GLY A 282 1.73 32.32 7.89
CA GLY A 282 1.10 32.32 6.56
C GLY A 282 -0.42 32.48 6.61
N VAL A 283 -0.95 33.01 7.71
CA VAL A 283 -2.39 33.16 7.94
C VAL A 283 -2.98 34.33 7.15
N ILE A 284 -2.14 35.22 6.60
CA ILE A 284 -2.65 36.43 5.98
C ILE A 284 -1.88 36.87 4.73
N GLU A 285 -2.60 36.88 3.59
CA GLU A 285 -2.39 37.88 2.52
C GLU A 285 -2.96 39.22 3.04
N LEU A 286 -2.11 40.00 3.71
CA LEU A 286 -2.52 41.22 4.42
C LEU A 286 -2.80 42.35 3.45
N THR A 287 -4.06 42.63 3.14
CA THR A 287 -4.43 43.96 2.64
C THR A 287 -5.60 44.62 3.37
N ASP A 288 -6.67 43.93 3.76
CA ASP A 288 -7.92 44.69 3.99
C ASP A 288 -8.33 44.86 5.47
N GLU A 289 -8.35 43.80 6.30
CA GLU A 289 -8.74 43.93 7.73
C GLU A 289 -7.73 44.72 8.57
N TRP A 290 -6.46 44.68 8.20
CA TRP A 290 -5.39 45.39 8.90
C TRP A 290 -5.38 46.90 8.62
N ASN A 291 -5.86 47.31 7.45
CA ASN A 291 -6.05 48.72 7.14
C ASN A 291 -7.13 49.35 8.05
N LEU A 292 -8.10 48.56 8.53
CA LEU A 292 -9.09 49.01 9.50
C LEU A 292 -8.46 49.28 10.87
N LEU A 293 -7.64 48.36 11.40
CA LEU A 293 -6.90 48.58 12.65
C LEU A 293 -5.96 49.80 12.58
N ASN A 294 -5.34 50.01 11.42
CA ASN A 294 -4.50 51.18 11.17
C ASN A 294 -5.33 52.48 11.12
N LEU A 295 -6.59 52.42 10.65
CA LEU A 295 -7.56 53.51 10.72
C LEU A 295 -8.01 53.81 12.16
N TYR A 296 -8.18 52.80 13.02
CA TYR A 296 -8.49 52.97 14.45
C TYR A 296 -7.36 53.65 15.24
N SER A 297 -6.10 53.53 14.80
CA SER A 297 -4.95 54.19 15.45
C SER A 297 -4.89 55.70 15.22
N LYS A 298 -5.68 56.25 14.28
CA LYS A 298 -5.70 57.68 13.99
C LYS A 298 -6.54 58.42 15.04
N PRO A 299 -6.01 59.45 15.72
CA PRO A 299 -6.65 60.09 16.88
C PRO A 299 -7.98 60.82 16.60
N ASN A 300 -8.44 60.91 15.34
CA ASN A 300 -9.62 61.69 14.92
C ASN A 300 -10.66 60.91 14.09
N ALA A 301 -10.59 59.58 13.98
CA ALA A 301 -11.56 58.82 13.20
C ALA A 301 -12.96 58.85 13.88
N THR A 302 -13.99 59.27 13.15
CA THR A 302 -15.35 59.35 13.73
C THR A 302 -16.04 57.98 13.72
N ARG A 303 -16.80 57.68 14.79
CA ARG A 303 -17.48 56.39 15.03
C ARG A 303 -18.38 55.90 13.88
N LYS A 304 -18.82 56.79 12.98
CA LYS A 304 -19.63 56.46 11.78
C LYS A 304 -18.79 55.94 10.62
N GLU A 305 -17.55 56.41 10.44
CA GLU A 305 -16.65 55.94 9.37
C GLU A 305 -16.21 54.49 9.62
N LEU A 306 -16.09 54.11 10.89
CA LEU A 306 -15.64 52.78 11.33
C LEU A 306 -16.69 51.66 11.13
N VAL A 307 -17.98 51.98 11.12
CA VAL A 307 -19.06 51.01 10.90
C VAL A 307 -19.33 50.81 9.41
N ILE A 308 -19.15 51.86 8.60
CA ILE A 308 -19.42 51.82 7.16
C ILE A 308 -18.32 51.07 6.40
N SER A 309 -17.05 51.16 6.82
CA SER A 309 -15.97 50.42 6.16
C SER A 309 -16.04 48.90 6.43
N GLY A 310 -16.36 48.49 7.66
CA GLY A 310 -16.48 47.07 8.01
C GLY A 310 -17.57 46.32 7.23
N ILE A 311 -18.68 46.99 6.87
CA ILE A 311 -19.76 46.41 6.06
C ILE A 311 -19.39 46.37 4.57
N ALA A 312 -18.67 47.38 4.07
CA ALA A 312 -18.24 47.46 2.68
C ALA A 312 -17.18 46.40 2.34
N ASP A 313 -16.33 46.03 3.29
CA ASP A 313 -15.26 45.05 3.09
C ASP A 313 -15.78 43.61 3.10
N GLN A 314 -16.76 43.29 3.96
CA GLN A 314 -17.43 41.97 3.95
C GLN A 314 -18.16 41.70 2.62
N LEU A 315 -18.72 42.73 1.98
CA LEU A 315 -19.36 42.62 0.67
C LEU A 315 -18.36 42.46 -0.48
N ARG A 316 -17.14 42.98 -0.35
CA ARG A 316 -16.11 42.90 -1.40
C ARG A 316 -15.38 41.56 -1.38
N GLN A 317 -15.05 41.05 -0.20
CA GLN A 317 -14.39 39.75 0.00
C GLN A 317 -15.23 38.58 -0.56
N ALA A 318 -16.56 38.69 -0.45
CA ALA A 318 -17.51 37.74 -1.03
C ALA A 318 -17.57 37.77 -2.57
N MET A 319 -17.16 38.88 -3.20
CA MET A 319 -17.13 39.03 -4.66
C MET A 319 -15.79 38.65 -5.30
N GLU A 320 -14.67 38.73 -4.57
CA GLU A 320 -13.34 38.39 -5.09
C GLU A 320 -13.04 36.89 -5.09
N THR A 321 -13.57 36.15 -4.10
CA THR A 321 -13.57 34.67 -4.14
C THR A 321 -14.35 34.09 -5.34
N TYR A 322 -15.15 34.91 -6.01
CA TYR A 322 -15.93 34.53 -7.18
C TYR A 322 -15.15 34.69 -8.51
N LYS A 323 -14.03 35.43 -8.53
CA LYS A 323 -13.30 35.76 -9.77
C LYS A 323 -12.08 34.87 -10.05
N SER A 324 -11.63 34.07 -9.09
CA SER A 324 -10.38 33.31 -9.21
C SER A 324 -10.53 31.87 -9.76
N GLU A 325 -11.75 31.42 -10.11
CA GLU A 325 -11.98 30.04 -10.58
C GLU A 325 -12.41 29.94 -12.06
N ASP A 326 -12.47 31.05 -12.80
CA ASP A 326 -12.76 31.03 -14.24
C ASP A 326 -11.47 30.83 -15.05
N GLY A 327 -10.85 29.65 -14.91
CA GLY A 327 -9.90 29.14 -15.88
C GLY A 327 -10.68 28.44 -17.00
N GLU A 328 -10.59 28.94 -18.23
CA GLU A 328 -11.28 28.44 -19.43
C GLU A 328 -10.75 27.08 -19.93
N ASP A 329 -10.68 26.07 -19.06
CA ASP A 329 -10.57 24.68 -19.49
C ASP A 329 -11.99 24.12 -19.67
N GLU A 330 -12.22 23.32 -20.73
CA GLU A 330 -13.52 22.71 -21.03
C GLU A 330 -13.99 21.79 -19.88
N VAL A 331 -14.69 22.38 -18.92
CA VAL A 331 -15.35 21.68 -17.81
C VAL A 331 -16.48 20.83 -18.41
N SER A 332 -16.50 19.53 -18.12
CA SER A 332 -17.53 18.63 -18.64
C SER A 332 -18.93 19.06 -18.18
N ASP A 333 -19.96 18.78 -18.99
CA ASP A 333 -21.33 19.16 -18.69
C ASP A 333 -21.80 18.61 -17.31
N ASP A 334 -21.28 17.45 -16.88
CA ASP A 334 -21.58 16.84 -15.58
C ASP A 334 -20.99 17.65 -14.40
N GLU A 335 -19.76 18.15 -14.58
CA GLU A 335 -19.09 18.98 -13.57
C GLU A 335 -19.76 20.36 -13.46
N ARG A 336 -20.25 20.89 -14.59
CA ARG A 336 -21.06 22.13 -14.63
C ARG A 336 -22.38 21.96 -13.88
N GLU A 337 -23.10 20.87 -14.11
CA GLU A 337 -24.35 20.58 -13.39
C GLU A 337 -24.09 20.42 -11.89
N ARG A 338 -22.99 19.79 -11.51
CA ARG A 338 -22.58 19.65 -10.10
C ARG A 338 -22.31 21.00 -9.46
N GLN A 339 -21.59 21.89 -10.15
CA GLN A 339 -21.33 23.24 -9.67
C GLN A 339 -22.62 24.06 -9.53
N GLU A 340 -23.57 23.94 -10.46
CA GLU A 340 -24.86 24.63 -10.38
C GLU A 340 -25.71 24.14 -9.20
N ARG A 341 -25.72 22.83 -8.92
CA ARG A 341 -26.39 22.28 -7.73
C ARG A 341 -25.76 22.80 -6.43
N PHE A 342 -24.43 22.89 -6.37
CA PHE A 342 -23.73 23.49 -5.23
C PHE A 342 -24.06 24.98 -5.06
N ARG A 343 -24.13 25.75 -6.16
CA ARG A 343 -24.53 27.16 -6.14
C ARG A 343 -25.96 27.34 -5.61
N ALA A 344 -26.91 26.54 -6.10
CA ALA A 344 -28.29 26.57 -5.64
C ALA A 344 -28.42 26.25 -4.14
N ALA A 345 -27.74 25.19 -3.67
CA ALA A 345 -27.75 24.83 -2.25
C ALA A 345 -27.15 25.92 -1.35
N ARG A 346 -26.07 26.58 -1.81
CA ARG A 346 -25.43 27.67 -1.07
C ARG A 346 -26.33 28.92 -1.00
N LEU A 347 -27.01 29.28 -2.07
CA LEU A 347 -27.97 30.39 -2.07
C LEU A 347 -29.15 30.11 -1.12
N GLN A 348 -29.66 28.88 -1.12
CA GLN A 348 -30.71 28.47 -0.19
C GLN A 348 -30.26 28.55 1.27
N ALA A 349 -29.02 28.17 1.57
CA ALA A 349 -28.44 28.29 2.92
C ALA A 349 -28.29 29.76 3.36
N ILE A 350 -27.88 30.65 2.45
CA ILE A 350 -27.78 32.10 2.71
C ILE A 350 -29.17 32.69 3.00
N GLU A 351 -30.18 32.33 2.21
CA GLU A 351 -31.55 32.81 2.43
C GLU A 351 -32.15 32.29 3.75
N ALA A 352 -31.88 31.04 4.10
CA ALA A 352 -32.25 30.48 5.39
C ALA A 352 -31.57 31.19 6.56
N ALA A 353 -30.28 31.54 6.42
CA ALA A 353 -29.55 32.31 7.43
C ALA A 353 -30.13 33.72 7.60
N LYS A 354 -30.48 34.41 6.50
CA LYS A 354 -31.15 35.73 6.55
C LYS A 354 -32.47 35.67 7.31
N LYS A 355 -33.33 34.68 7.00
CA LYS A 355 -34.59 34.49 7.74
C LYS A 355 -34.36 34.22 9.23
N LYS A 356 -33.31 33.46 9.57
CA LYS A 356 -32.98 33.18 10.98
C LYS A 356 -32.48 34.41 11.73
N ILE A 357 -31.70 35.27 11.06
CA ILE A 357 -31.27 36.57 11.62
C ILE A 357 -32.49 37.46 11.88
N GLU A 358 -33.39 37.58 10.91
CA GLU A 358 -34.62 38.36 11.04
C GLU A 358 -35.50 37.86 12.20
N GLN A 359 -35.64 36.54 12.36
CA GLN A 359 -36.33 35.93 13.51
C GLN A 359 -35.66 36.25 14.84
N ILE A 360 -34.32 36.24 14.91
CA ILE A 360 -33.56 36.58 16.11
C ILE A 360 -33.74 38.06 16.45
N GLU A 361 -33.70 38.94 15.45
CA GLU A 361 -33.96 40.37 15.62
C GLU A 361 -35.38 40.63 16.12
N GLU A 362 -36.37 39.94 15.57
CA GLU A 362 -37.76 40.04 16.05
C GLU A 362 -37.90 39.53 17.50
N GLN A 363 -37.27 38.40 17.83
CA GLN A 363 -37.24 37.90 19.21
C GLN A 363 -36.55 38.87 20.17
N ASN A 364 -35.43 39.47 19.76
CA ASN A 364 -34.71 40.45 20.55
C ASN A 364 -35.51 41.75 20.75
N ALA A 365 -36.22 42.20 19.72
CA ALA A 365 -37.13 43.33 19.79
C ALA A 365 -38.29 43.07 20.77
N ARG A 366 -38.83 41.84 20.79
CA ARG A 366 -39.87 41.42 21.75
C ARG A 366 -39.37 41.38 23.20
N LEU A 367 -38.13 40.99 23.42
CA LEU A 367 -37.54 40.86 24.76
C LEU A 367 -37.08 42.20 25.37
N LYS A 368 -37.12 43.31 24.62
CA LYS A 368 -36.66 44.66 25.04
C LYS A 368 -35.27 44.65 25.70
N LEU A 369 -34.40 43.73 25.27
CA LEU A 369 -33.07 43.58 25.85
C LEU A 369 -32.21 44.78 25.47
N SER A 370 -31.46 45.32 26.42
CA SER A 370 -30.47 46.35 26.13
C SER A 370 -29.35 45.77 25.23
N PRO A 371 -28.67 46.60 24.43
CA PRO A 371 -27.51 46.14 23.63
C PRO A 371 -26.42 45.44 24.45
N GLU A 372 -26.34 45.72 25.74
CA GLU A 372 -25.40 45.09 26.67
C GLU A 372 -25.86 43.70 27.10
N GLN A 373 -27.16 43.51 27.35
CA GLN A 373 -27.74 42.20 27.63
C GLN A 373 -27.66 41.26 26.41
N LEU A 374 -27.80 41.80 25.19
CA LEU A 374 -27.60 41.03 23.95
C LEU A 374 -26.15 40.56 23.79
N ARG A 375 -25.17 41.41 24.13
CA ARG A 375 -23.75 41.02 24.13
C ARG A 375 -23.45 39.95 25.16
N GLN A 376 -23.95 40.09 26.39
CA GLN A 376 -23.77 39.08 27.44
C GLN A 376 -24.41 37.75 27.06
N ARG A 377 -25.62 37.77 26.46
CA ARG A 377 -26.28 36.56 25.96
C ARG A 377 -25.47 35.89 24.84
N GLY A 378 -24.96 36.65 23.88
CA GLY A 378 -24.12 36.10 22.81
C GLY A 378 -22.78 35.53 23.30
N ILE A 379 -22.24 36.02 24.42
CA ILE A 379 -21.07 35.43 25.08
C ILE A 379 -21.45 34.09 25.74
N MET A 380 -22.57 34.05 26.47
CA MET A 380 -23.07 32.83 27.11
C MET A 380 -23.41 31.72 26.10
N GLU A 381 -24.07 32.05 24.99
CA GLU A 381 -24.41 31.08 23.95
C GLU A 381 -23.17 30.52 23.25
N ARG A 382 -22.12 31.33 23.05
CA ARG A 382 -20.83 30.86 22.53
C ARG A 382 -20.10 29.94 23.52
N PHE A 383 -20.19 30.23 24.81
CA PHE A 383 -19.64 29.37 25.85
C PHE A 383 -20.35 28.02 25.90
N GLN A 384 -21.69 28.02 25.91
CA GLN A 384 -22.49 26.79 25.86
C GLN A 384 -22.19 25.94 24.62
N ARG A 385 -22.11 26.57 23.43
CA ARG A 385 -21.77 25.84 22.19
C ARG A 385 -20.39 25.18 22.26
N ARG A 386 -19.37 25.88 22.78
CA ARG A 386 -18.03 25.31 22.98
C ARG A 386 -18.05 24.14 23.99
N GLU A 387 -18.88 24.22 25.01
CA GLU A 387 -19.03 23.14 25.99
C GLU A 387 -19.72 21.91 25.38
N GLU A 388 -20.76 22.11 24.56
CA GLU A 388 -21.43 21.04 23.81
C GLU A 388 -20.48 20.37 22.79
N GLU A 389 -19.72 21.15 22.04
CA GLU A 389 -18.70 20.63 21.13
C GLU A 389 -17.63 19.82 21.87
N ARG A 390 -17.21 20.27 23.06
CA ARG A 390 -16.27 19.52 23.92
C ARG A 390 -16.87 18.19 24.34
N LYS A 391 -18.12 18.18 24.84
CA LYS A 391 -18.84 16.95 25.24
C LYS A 391 -19.00 15.98 24.07
N MET A 392 -19.31 16.49 22.87
CA MET A 392 -19.43 15.66 21.68
C MET A 392 -18.08 15.03 21.29
N ARG A 393 -16.97 15.79 21.33
CA ARG A 393 -15.62 15.25 21.07
C ARG A 393 -15.20 14.21 22.12
N GLU A 394 -15.50 14.45 23.40
CA GLU A 394 -15.25 13.49 24.47
C GLU A 394 -16.04 12.19 24.27
N ALA A 395 -17.31 12.28 23.88
CA ALA A 395 -18.14 11.11 23.58
C ALA A 395 -17.62 10.32 22.36
N MET A 396 -17.20 11.01 21.30
CA MET A 396 -16.63 10.38 20.11
C MET A 396 -15.29 9.67 20.44
N ALA A 397 -14.42 10.32 21.22
CA ALA A 397 -13.18 9.72 21.68
C ALA A 397 -13.39 8.54 22.64
N ALA A 398 -14.51 8.50 23.39
CA ALA A 398 -14.87 7.37 24.23
C ALA A 398 -15.32 6.17 23.38
N GLN A 399 -16.12 6.40 22.32
CA GLN A 399 -16.51 5.34 21.38
C GLN A 399 -15.29 4.71 20.69
N ASP A 400 -14.32 5.53 20.27
CA ASP A 400 -13.09 5.02 19.65
C ASP A 400 -12.26 4.14 20.58
N ARG A 401 -12.24 4.44 21.89
CA ARG A 401 -11.54 3.58 22.88
C ARG A 401 -12.23 2.23 23.03
N VAL A 402 -13.56 2.21 23.11
CA VAL A 402 -14.32 0.96 23.20
C VAL A 402 -14.10 0.09 21.96
N GLY A 403 -14.16 0.69 20.76
CA GLY A 403 -13.89 -0.03 19.52
C GLY A 403 -12.46 -0.57 19.44
N LYS A 404 -11.48 0.14 20.01
CA LYS A 404 -10.09 -0.32 20.07
C LYS A 404 -9.91 -1.49 21.05
N GLU A 405 -10.52 -1.42 22.23
CA GLU A 405 -10.48 -2.50 23.23
C GLU A 405 -11.17 -3.78 22.72
N GLU A 406 -12.28 -3.66 22.00
CA GLU A 406 -12.93 -4.80 21.32
C GLU A 406 -12.03 -5.42 20.26
N LEU A 407 -11.33 -4.60 19.46
CA LEU A 407 -10.39 -5.09 18.45
C LEU A 407 -9.18 -5.82 19.06
N GLU A 408 -8.63 -5.27 20.14
CA GLU A 408 -7.53 -5.89 20.89
C GLU A 408 -7.97 -7.21 21.55
N GLY A 409 -9.21 -7.27 22.05
CA GLY A 409 -9.82 -8.49 22.57
C GLY A 409 -9.96 -9.59 21.52
N LEU A 410 -10.49 -9.26 20.33
CA LEU A 410 -10.62 -10.19 19.20
C LEU A 410 -9.26 -10.69 18.70
N GLU A 411 -8.24 -9.81 18.68
CA GLU A 411 -6.89 -10.21 18.28
C GLU A 411 -6.23 -11.15 19.31
N ALA A 412 -6.47 -10.92 20.61
CA ALA A 412 -6.02 -11.80 21.67
C ALA A 412 -6.70 -13.19 21.59
N GLU A 413 -8.00 -13.22 21.33
CA GLU A 413 -8.77 -14.46 21.15
C GLU A 413 -8.27 -15.26 19.93
N LYS A 414 -7.98 -14.58 18.82
CA LYS A 414 -7.38 -15.21 17.64
C LYS A 414 -6.01 -15.82 17.94
N LYS A 415 -5.13 -15.09 18.65
CA LYS A 415 -3.82 -15.59 19.07
C LYS A 415 -3.94 -16.79 20.02
N PHE A 416 -4.94 -16.77 20.90
CA PHE A 416 -5.24 -17.89 21.79
C PHE A 416 -5.69 -19.13 21.00
N HIS A 417 -6.55 -18.98 20.00
CA HIS A 417 -6.94 -20.07 19.11
C HIS A 417 -5.77 -20.64 18.30
N GLU A 418 -4.90 -19.79 17.77
CA GLU A 418 -3.69 -20.24 17.07
C GLU A 418 -2.75 -21.01 18.01
N TYR A 419 -2.60 -20.56 19.26
CA TYR A 419 -1.84 -21.27 20.29
C TYR A 419 -2.43 -22.65 20.61
N LEU A 420 -3.75 -22.76 20.79
CA LEU A 420 -4.43 -24.04 21.03
C LEU A 420 -4.24 -25.00 19.85
N LYS A 421 -4.34 -24.49 18.62
CA LYS A 421 -4.12 -25.26 17.39
C LYS A 421 -2.69 -25.78 17.29
N ALA A 422 -1.69 -24.96 17.66
CA ALA A 422 -0.28 -25.36 17.69
C ALA A 422 0.02 -26.43 18.76
N LYS A 423 -0.78 -26.51 19.83
CA LYS A 423 -0.63 -27.49 20.90
C LYS A 423 -1.38 -28.81 20.67
N HIS A 424 -2.08 -28.98 19.55
CA HIS A 424 -2.98 -30.10 19.30
C HIS A 424 -4.02 -30.33 20.41
N LEU A 425 -4.33 -29.28 21.18
CA LEU A 425 -5.41 -29.31 22.16
C LEU A 425 -6.69 -29.01 21.41
N ASN A 426 -7.42 -30.05 21.05
CA ASN A 426 -8.74 -29.90 20.45
C ASN A 426 -9.73 -29.55 21.58
N PRO A 427 -10.29 -28.32 21.64
CA PRO A 427 -11.18 -27.92 22.72
C PRO A 427 -12.52 -28.68 22.73
N GLU A 428 -12.84 -29.41 21.66
CA GLU A 428 -14.11 -30.15 21.51
C GLU A 428 -14.06 -31.61 22.01
N ALA A 429 -12.94 -32.08 22.58
CA ALA A 429 -12.81 -33.50 22.99
C ALA A 429 -13.35 -33.81 24.40
N GLY A 430 -14.17 -32.94 24.99
CA GLY A 430 -14.46 -32.93 26.43
C GLY A 430 -15.91 -33.15 26.85
N GLU A 431 -16.79 -33.72 26.03
CA GLU A 431 -18.18 -33.94 26.49
C GLU A 431 -18.92 -35.06 25.75
N GLN A 432 -18.45 -36.30 25.85
CA GLN A 432 -19.25 -37.48 25.50
C GLN A 432 -18.73 -38.69 26.29
N GLY A 433 -19.41 -39.05 27.38
CA GLY A 433 -19.08 -40.27 28.11
C GLY A 433 -19.57 -40.34 29.56
N ARG A 434 -20.87 -40.25 29.81
CA ARG A 434 -21.48 -40.98 30.95
C ARG A 434 -22.58 -41.87 30.42
N GLY A 435 -22.20 -43.14 30.23
CA GLY A 435 -23.10 -44.23 29.91
C GLY A 435 -23.99 -44.55 31.10
N GLU A 436 -25.28 -44.59 30.79
CA GLU A 436 -26.35 -45.22 31.54
C GLU A 436 -26.13 -46.74 31.49
N LYS A 437 -25.88 -47.34 32.65
CA LYS A 437 -25.91 -48.80 32.84
C LYS A 437 -26.67 -49.09 34.12
N ASP A 438 -27.93 -49.48 33.94
CA ASP A 438 -28.74 -50.11 34.95
C ASP A 438 -28.23 -51.55 35.18
N MET A 439 -27.91 -51.87 36.43
CA MET A 439 -27.95 -53.25 36.93
C MET A 439 -28.67 -53.22 38.28
N GLU A 440 -29.82 -53.89 38.31
CA GLU A 440 -30.51 -54.35 39.50
C GLU A 440 -29.65 -55.36 40.28
N GLY A 441 -29.81 -55.40 41.62
CA GLY A 441 -29.49 -56.59 42.40
C GLY A 441 -28.78 -56.38 43.75
N GLU A 442 -29.58 -56.14 44.77
CA GLU A 442 -29.54 -56.74 46.13
C GLU A 442 -28.28 -56.68 47.05
N ASP A 443 -28.57 -56.15 48.24
CA ASP A 443 -28.27 -56.70 49.59
C ASP A 443 -27.00 -56.34 50.40
N LYS A 444 -27.33 -55.78 51.58
CA LYS A 444 -26.74 -55.96 52.94
C LYS A 444 -25.62 -55.03 53.44
N ALA A 445 -26.08 -54.10 54.29
CA ALA A 445 -25.84 -54.02 55.74
C ALA A 445 -24.49 -53.49 56.34
N GLN A 446 -24.69 -52.77 57.46
CA GLN A 446 -23.78 -52.34 58.54
C GLN A 446 -22.97 -51.05 58.29
N ALA A 447 -23.41 -49.91 58.83
CA ALA A 447 -23.30 -49.43 60.22
C ALA A 447 -21.89 -48.93 60.59
N SER A 448 -21.74 -47.61 60.79
CA SER A 448 -21.31 -46.98 62.07
C SER A 448 -20.84 -45.53 61.92
N GLN A 449 -21.45 -44.67 62.74
CA GLN A 449 -20.89 -43.53 63.49
C GLN A 449 -20.56 -42.18 62.80
N GLU A 450 -21.35 -41.17 63.21
CA GLU A 450 -21.12 -39.71 63.26
C GLU A 450 -19.92 -39.31 64.17
N PRO A 451 -19.62 -38.01 64.50
CA PRO A 451 -20.15 -36.71 64.02
C PRO A 451 -19.06 -35.65 63.71
N HIS A 452 -19.46 -34.51 63.10
CA HIS A 452 -19.30 -33.14 63.65
C HIS A 452 -19.61 -32.05 62.59
N SER A 453 -20.73 -31.34 62.78
CA SER A 453 -21.05 -29.98 62.28
C SER A 453 -20.28 -28.91 63.11
N PRO A 454 -20.25 -27.57 62.83
CA PRO A 454 -21.31 -26.68 62.30
C PRO A 454 -20.79 -25.43 61.48
N PRO A 455 -21.48 -24.28 61.34
CA PRO A 455 -22.77 -24.04 60.65
C PRO A 455 -22.81 -22.81 59.69
N THR A 456 -23.93 -22.73 58.95
CA THR A 456 -24.76 -21.55 58.54
C THR A 456 -24.21 -20.49 57.58
N LYS A 457 -24.96 -20.25 56.48
CA LYS A 457 -25.98 -19.18 56.42
C LYS A 457 -26.97 -19.37 55.25
N GLU A 458 -28.25 -19.25 55.61
CA GLU A 458 -29.42 -19.05 54.75
C GLU A 458 -29.35 -17.69 54.03
N GLU A 459 -29.94 -17.58 52.83
CA GLU A 459 -30.99 -16.58 52.57
C GLU A 459 -31.72 -16.82 51.22
N GLU A 460 -33.03 -17.01 51.36
CA GLU A 460 -34.15 -16.56 50.53
C GLU A 460 -34.08 -16.65 48.98
N ARG A 461 -34.85 -17.62 48.46
CA ARG A 461 -35.39 -17.61 47.10
C ARG A 461 -36.90 -17.42 47.19
N LYS A 462 -37.41 -16.28 46.71
CA LYS A 462 -38.85 -16.02 46.52
C LYS A 462 -39.23 -16.27 45.08
N ASP A 463 -40.36 -16.97 44.93
CA ASP A 463 -41.16 -17.13 43.73
C ASP A 463 -41.54 -15.78 43.10
N PHE A 464 -41.60 -15.72 41.77
CA PHE A 464 -42.75 -15.15 41.08
C PHE A 464 -42.87 -15.70 39.66
N THR A 465 -44.11 -16.05 39.34
CA THR A 465 -44.66 -16.68 38.16
C THR A 465 -44.82 -15.72 36.96
N ASP A 466 -44.68 -16.32 35.77
CA ASP A 466 -45.57 -16.23 34.60
C ASP A 466 -45.74 -14.90 33.82
N LYS A 467 -45.64 -15.05 32.49
CA LYS A 467 -45.81 -14.15 31.32
C LYS A 467 -44.61 -14.37 30.39
N GLY A 468 -44.74 -14.81 29.14
CA GLY A 468 -45.87 -14.83 28.22
C GLY A 468 -45.28 -14.57 26.84
N GLN A 469 -45.52 -15.51 25.93
CA GLN A 469 -45.58 -15.39 24.46
C GLN A 469 -45.02 -14.11 23.81
N GLN A 470 -43.98 -14.23 22.98
CA GLN A 470 -43.92 -13.75 21.58
C GLN A 470 -42.50 -13.93 20.99
N GLU A 471 -42.45 -14.05 19.67
CA GLU A 471 -41.27 -14.01 18.78
C GLU A 471 -40.60 -15.35 18.40
N GLU A 472 -41.38 -16.21 17.74
CA GLU A 472 -40.89 -16.89 16.54
C GLU A 472 -40.98 -15.93 15.35
N GLY A 473 -39.87 -15.68 14.66
CA GLY A 473 -39.90 -15.04 13.34
C GLY A 473 -38.68 -14.18 12.98
N ALA A 474 -37.54 -14.79 12.68
CA ALA A 474 -36.50 -14.21 11.80
C ALA A 474 -35.36 -15.21 11.49
N LYS A 475 -35.65 -16.32 10.80
CA LYS A 475 -34.63 -17.15 10.12
C LYS A 475 -35.19 -17.70 8.81
N SER A 476 -35.34 -16.85 7.80
CA SER A 476 -35.52 -17.25 6.40
C SER A 476 -35.34 -16.04 5.47
N ALA A 477 -34.09 -15.62 5.25
CA ALA A 477 -33.75 -14.59 4.25
C ALA A 477 -32.29 -14.66 3.74
N ALA A 478 -31.64 -15.82 3.78
CA ALA A 478 -30.23 -15.96 3.37
C ALA A 478 -29.95 -17.12 2.39
N GLU A 479 -30.98 -17.70 1.77
CA GLU A 479 -30.83 -18.88 0.92
C GLU A 479 -31.61 -18.76 -0.40
N GLU A 480 -31.47 -17.62 -1.09
CA GLU A 480 -32.05 -17.43 -2.44
C GLU A 480 -31.28 -16.40 -3.29
N LYS A 481 -29.94 -16.35 -3.17
CA LYS A 481 -29.06 -15.57 -4.08
C LYS A 481 -27.81 -16.33 -4.56
N GLY A 482 -27.76 -17.65 -4.35
CA GLY A 482 -26.56 -18.46 -4.63
C GLY A 482 -26.56 -19.25 -5.95
N GLN A 483 -27.63 -19.26 -6.74
CA GLN A 483 -27.76 -20.21 -7.88
C GLN A 483 -28.01 -19.56 -9.25
N ALA A 484 -27.67 -18.27 -9.44
CA ALA A 484 -27.77 -17.59 -10.73
C ALA A 484 -26.42 -17.16 -11.34
N ALA A 485 -25.30 -17.56 -10.74
CA ALA A 485 -23.95 -17.13 -11.15
C ALA A 485 -23.10 -18.21 -11.82
N GLU A 486 -23.57 -19.46 -11.92
CA GLU A 486 -22.75 -20.59 -12.41
C GLU A 486 -23.09 -21.05 -13.86
N GLU A 487 -24.12 -20.47 -14.50
CA GLU A 487 -24.56 -20.87 -15.85
C GLU A 487 -24.22 -19.84 -16.96
N LYS A 488 -23.31 -18.89 -16.68
CA LYS A 488 -22.80 -17.90 -17.67
C LYS A 488 -21.30 -18.03 -17.96
N GLY A 489 -20.65 -19.11 -17.53
CA GLY A 489 -19.19 -19.28 -17.63
C GLY A 489 -18.64 -19.83 -18.96
N GLU A 490 -19.47 -20.34 -19.89
CA GLU A 490 -18.96 -21.12 -21.04
C GLU A 490 -19.37 -20.62 -22.43
N LYS A 491 -19.92 -19.42 -22.56
CA LYS A 491 -20.22 -18.81 -23.88
C LYS A 491 -19.70 -17.37 -23.95
N GLY A 492 -18.39 -17.22 -24.10
CA GLY A 492 -17.77 -15.91 -24.22
C GLY A 492 -16.29 -15.96 -24.59
N GLN A 493 -15.90 -16.92 -25.42
CA GLN A 493 -14.59 -16.91 -26.08
C GLN A 493 -14.80 -16.52 -27.54
N GLU A 494 -15.45 -15.37 -27.76
CA GLU A 494 -15.39 -14.72 -29.07
C GLU A 494 -13.97 -14.19 -29.23
N HIS A 495 -13.30 -14.61 -30.30
CA HIS A 495 -11.98 -14.13 -30.68
C HIS A 495 -11.97 -12.61 -30.64
N LEU A 496 -11.27 -12.05 -29.65
CA LEU A 496 -11.03 -10.62 -29.53
C LEU A 496 -10.15 -10.21 -30.72
N GLY A 497 -10.80 -9.78 -31.79
CA GLY A 497 -10.13 -9.29 -32.99
C GLY A 497 -9.35 -8.00 -32.73
N VAL A 498 -9.07 -7.26 -33.79
CA VAL A 498 -8.23 -6.04 -33.76
C VAL A 498 -8.65 -5.03 -32.69
N GLU A 499 -9.96 -4.92 -32.39
CA GLU A 499 -10.46 -4.03 -31.34
C GLU A 499 -9.98 -4.43 -29.93
N GLY A 500 -9.89 -5.73 -29.63
CA GLY A 500 -9.38 -6.20 -28.34
C GLY A 500 -7.89 -5.94 -28.15
N LEU A 501 -7.10 -6.03 -29.22
CA LEU A 501 -5.67 -5.69 -29.18
C LEU A 501 -5.46 -4.22 -28.79
N LYS A 502 -6.28 -3.33 -29.37
CA LYS A 502 -6.22 -1.90 -29.08
C LYS A 502 -6.53 -1.58 -27.62
N ASP A 503 -7.58 -2.19 -27.07
CA ASP A 503 -7.98 -1.99 -25.67
C ASP A 503 -6.90 -2.49 -24.70
N VAL A 504 -6.26 -3.63 -25.01
CA VAL A 504 -5.13 -4.13 -24.23
C VAL A 504 -3.97 -3.13 -24.25
N LEU A 505 -3.58 -2.61 -25.42
CA LEU A 505 -2.49 -1.64 -25.51
C LEU A 505 -2.81 -0.33 -24.78
N LYS A 506 -4.07 0.11 -24.84
CA LYS A 506 -4.59 1.27 -24.10
C LYS A 506 -4.46 1.12 -22.60
N ASN A 507 -4.88 -0.01 -22.05
CA ASN A 507 -4.80 -0.28 -20.61
C ASN A 507 -3.36 -0.23 -20.06
N TYR A 508 -2.36 -0.49 -20.89
CA TYR A 508 -0.95 -0.41 -20.52
C TYR A 508 -0.28 0.93 -20.88
N GLY A 509 -1.02 1.86 -21.50
CA GLY A 509 -0.51 3.14 -21.99
C GLY A 509 0.50 2.97 -23.13
N LEU A 510 0.19 2.06 -24.07
CA LEU A 510 1.00 1.71 -25.24
C LEU A 510 0.26 1.98 -26.56
N GLU A 511 -0.75 2.85 -26.56
CA GLU A 511 -1.57 3.15 -27.77
C GLU A 511 -0.71 3.64 -28.95
N ASP A 512 0.36 4.38 -28.68
CA ASP A 512 1.31 4.86 -29.70
C ASP A 512 2.05 3.73 -30.45
N TYR A 513 1.98 2.49 -29.96
CA TYR A 513 2.65 1.32 -30.55
C TYR A 513 1.70 0.43 -31.37
N GLU A 514 0.39 0.71 -31.38
CA GLU A 514 -0.63 -0.07 -32.11
C GLU A 514 -0.24 -0.29 -33.58
N ALA A 515 0.07 0.81 -34.30
CA ALA A 515 0.45 0.73 -35.71
C ALA A 515 1.71 -0.10 -35.97
N LYS A 516 2.71 -0.03 -35.09
CA LYS A 516 3.96 -0.79 -35.22
C LYS A 516 3.76 -2.29 -34.96
N ILE A 517 2.83 -2.63 -34.08
CA ILE A 517 2.49 -4.02 -33.76
C ILE A 517 1.70 -4.62 -34.93
N LEU A 518 0.74 -3.87 -35.49
CA LEU A 518 0.01 -4.24 -36.69
C LEU A 518 0.93 -4.41 -37.91
N ASP A 519 1.93 -3.54 -38.09
CA ASP A 519 2.94 -3.64 -39.16
C ASP A 519 3.79 -4.93 -39.08
N LEU A 520 3.87 -5.56 -37.91
CA LEU A 520 4.54 -6.85 -37.72
C LEU A 520 3.62 -8.06 -37.97
N GLY A 521 2.36 -7.82 -38.38
CA GLY A 521 1.38 -8.87 -38.65
C GLY A 521 0.71 -9.43 -37.39
N VAL A 522 0.77 -8.70 -36.27
CA VAL A 522 0.08 -9.07 -35.03
C VAL A 522 -1.28 -8.38 -35.03
N GLU A 523 -2.31 -9.09 -35.47
CA GLU A 523 -3.66 -8.54 -35.65
C GLU A 523 -4.57 -8.80 -34.44
N THR A 524 -4.30 -9.86 -33.68
CA THR A 524 -5.12 -10.28 -32.53
C THR A 524 -4.33 -10.30 -31.22
N VAL A 525 -5.04 -10.36 -30.10
CA VAL A 525 -4.43 -10.51 -28.77
C VAL A 525 -3.65 -11.83 -28.68
N GLU A 526 -4.16 -12.90 -29.27
CA GLU A 526 -3.48 -14.20 -29.34
C GLU A 526 -2.16 -14.14 -30.11
N ASP A 527 -2.03 -13.27 -31.11
CA ASP A 527 -0.81 -13.15 -31.91
C ASP A 527 0.34 -12.53 -31.09
N LEU A 528 0.02 -11.73 -30.07
CA LEU A 528 1.03 -11.14 -29.19
C LEU A 528 1.95 -12.21 -28.60
N LYS A 529 1.44 -13.40 -28.25
CA LYS A 529 2.23 -14.48 -27.60
C LYS A 529 3.40 -14.99 -28.43
N TYR A 530 3.41 -14.70 -29.74
CA TYR A 530 4.48 -15.07 -30.67
C TYR A 530 5.54 -13.99 -30.87
N LEU A 531 5.36 -12.79 -30.29
CA LEU A 531 6.39 -11.77 -30.28
C LEU A 531 7.60 -12.27 -29.49
N ASP A 532 8.74 -12.38 -30.16
CA ASP A 532 10.02 -12.64 -29.52
C ASP A 532 10.67 -11.35 -29.00
N GLU A 533 11.77 -11.50 -28.27
CA GLU A 533 12.49 -10.38 -27.67
C GLU A 533 13.02 -9.39 -28.72
N GLU A 534 13.44 -9.89 -29.89
CA GLU A 534 13.97 -9.08 -30.98
C GLU A 534 12.86 -8.22 -31.62
N MET A 535 11.66 -8.76 -31.78
CA MET A 535 10.48 -8.03 -32.26
C MET A 535 10.06 -6.95 -31.26
N ILE A 536 10.08 -7.24 -29.94
CA ILE A 536 9.77 -6.25 -28.89
C ILE A 536 10.75 -5.08 -28.94
N GLU A 537 12.04 -5.35 -29.17
CA GLU A 537 13.06 -4.32 -29.34
C GLU A 537 12.83 -3.44 -30.57
N LYS A 538 12.34 -4.03 -31.68
CA LYS A 538 11.95 -3.29 -32.89
C LYS A 538 10.69 -2.43 -32.67
N ILE A 539 9.73 -2.90 -31.89
CA ILE A 539 8.51 -2.16 -31.58
C ILE A 539 8.86 -0.91 -30.75
N SER A 540 9.69 -1.06 -29.71
CA SER A 540 9.94 0.02 -28.76
C SER A 540 11.40 0.30 -28.43
N GLU A 541 11.82 1.54 -28.73
CA GLU A 541 13.13 2.08 -28.36
C GLU A 541 13.24 2.40 -26.86
N LYS A 542 12.12 2.65 -26.18
CA LYS A 542 12.11 3.05 -24.76
C LYS A 542 12.10 1.82 -23.83
N PRO A 543 13.07 1.69 -22.90
CA PRO A 543 13.16 0.54 -22.00
C PRO A 543 11.88 0.30 -21.17
N ILE A 544 11.25 1.38 -20.70
CA ILE A 544 10.01 1.31 -19.90
C ILE A 544 8.89 0.64 -20.68
N HIS A 545 8.76 0.97 -21.97
CA HIS A 545 7.71 0.44 -22.82
C HIS A 545 8.02 -1.01 -23.26
N ARG A 546 9.30 -1.36 -23.48
CA ARG A 546 9.72 -2.75 -23.67
C ARG A 546 9.33 -3.63 -22.48
N ASN A 547 9.59 -3.16 -21.26
CA ASN A 547 9.24 -3.92 -20.05
C ASN A 547 7.72 -4.09 -19.89
N LYS A 548 6.93 -3.06 -20.25
CA LYS A 548 5.46 -3.17 -20.29
C LYS A 548 5.00 -4.21 -21.31
N LEU A 549 5.53 -4.19 -22.53
CA LEU A 549 5.23 -5.20 -23.56
C LEU A 549 5.59 -6.61 -23.08
N LYS A 550 6.79 -6.83 -22.51
CA LYS A 550 7.17 -8.12 -21.93
C LYS A 550 6.22 -8.59 -20.84
N LYS A 551 5.75 -7.67 -19.98
CA LYS A 551 4.78 -8.00 -18.92
C LYS A 551 3.44 -8.46 -19.49
N ILE A 552 2.94 -7.80 -20.54
CA ILE A 552 1.74 -8.21 -21.27
C ILE A 552 1.92 -9.62 -21.85
N LEU A 553 3.08 -9.89 -22.47
CA LEU A 553 3.39 -11.21 -23.04
C LEU A 553 3.48 -12.31 -21.99
N MET A 554 4.08 -12.01 -20.83
CA MET A 554 4.15 -12.94 -19.72
C MET A 554 2.76 -13.24 -19.14
N SER A 555 1.86 -12.26 -19.05
CA SER A 555 0.47 -12.54 -18.65
C SER A 555 -0.21 -13.48 -19.62
N PHE A 556 -0.13 -13.24 -20.94
CA PHE A 556 -0.78 -14.11 -21.92
C PHE A 556 -0.18 -15.52 -22.04
N ARG A 557 1.13 -15.68 -21.79
CA ARG A 557 1.77 -17.00 -21.78
C ARG A 557 1.36 -17.86 -20.58
N ASN A 558 0.97 -17.25 -19.49
CA ASN A 558 0.66 -17.95 -18.25
C ASN A 558 -0.81 -18.40 -18.14
N GLY A 559 -1.63 -18.13 -19.17
CA GLY A 559 -3.08 -18.34 -19.13
C GLY A 559 -3.76 -17.29 -18.27
#